data_AF-A0A950ZI42-F1
#
_entry.id   AF-A0A950ZI42-F1
#
_cell.length_a   1.000
_cell.length_b   1.000
_cell.length_c   1.000
_cell.angle_alpha   90.00
_cell.angle_beta   90.00
_cell.angle_gamma   90.00
#
_symmetry.space_group_name_H-M   'P 1'
#
loop_
_entity.id
_entity.type
_entity.pdbx_description
1 polymer ?
#
loop_
_entity_poly.entity_id
_entity_poly.type
_entity_poly.pdbx_seq_one_letter_code
_entity_poly.pdbx_strand_id
1 'polypeptide(L)'
;MAGVVVALVGAIALLRPSGDAGPSSLRAVQTAATATGTTVCGNVSVLSWSASHGPYLLCSSGVTIPSGKTLTISGAQGTVHVIAQGSGGITVLGTLATSQTSSSAKVVFTSANASPGAWAGIATSGTSAVISLSYGTISNAVMAVNSQCFSSSCSVSLAHVDIDHTSSVAVDSTSTLTMTGGSISYPGTRDPSDGSSPPASGILAGGSVQLNSVSISNAPSSAVVLAAVANSPTASV
;
A
#
# COMPACT_ATOMS: atom_id res chain seq x y z
N MET A 1 -35.35 8.19 -22.69
CA MET A 1 -34.50 6.99 -22.85
C MET A 1 -34.31 6.41 -21.46
N ALA A 2 -35.15 5.42 -21.12
CA ALA A 2 -35.17 4.79 -19.81
C ALA A 2 -34.46 3.43 -19.92
N GLY A 3 -33.35 3.28 -19.19
CA GLY A 3 -32.56 2.05 -19.14
C GLY A 3 -33.09 1.12 -18.05
N VAL A 4 -33.36 -0.12 -18.46
CA VAL A 4 -33.96 -1.20 -17.67
C VAL A 4 -32.99 -1.71 -16.61
N VAL A 5 -33.48 -1.83 -15.37
CA VAL A 5 -32.80 -2.48 -14.24
C VAL A 5 -33.00 -3.99 -14.33
N VAL A 6 -31.91 -4.76 -14.42
CA VAL A 6 -31.94 -6.22 -14.35
C VAL A 6 -31.86 -6.64 -12.88
N ALA A 7 -32.97 -7.15 -12.35
CA ALA A 7 -33.01 -7.80 -11.04
C ALA A 7 -32.64 -9.28 -11.19
N LEU A 8 -31.57 -9.72 -10.51
CA LEU A 8 -31.23 -11.12 -10.37
C LEU A 8 -32.04 -11.72 -9.21
N VAL A 9 -33.09 -12.47 -9.57
CA VAL A 9 -33.87 -13.30 -8.65
C VAL A 9 -33.13 -14.63 -8.47
N GLY A 10 -32.56 -14.83 -7.29
CA GLY A 10 -32.01 -16.13 -6.88
C GLY A 10 -33.13 -17.14 -6.65
N ALA A 11 -33.17 -18.19 -7.46
CA ALA A 11 -34.14 -19.27 -7.37
C ALA A 11 -33.89 -20.15 -6.13
N ILE A 12 -34.91 -20.25 -5.27
CA ILE A 12 -35.00 -21.29 -4.23
C ILE A 12 -35.61 -22.54 -4.89
N ALA A 13 -34.82 -23.58 -5.06
CA ALA A 13 -35.29 -24.89 -5.48
C ALA A 13 -35.46 -25.80 -4.26
N LEU A 14 -36.70 -26.24 -4.02
CA LEU A 14 -37.08 -27.22 -3.00
C LEU A 14 -37.64 -28.49 -3.66
N LEU A 15 -37.02 -29.63 -3.30
CA LEU A 15 -37.57 -31.01 -3.23
C LEU A 15 -37.83 -31.73 -4.58
N ARG A 16 -37.62 -33.04 -4.79
CA ARG A 16 -37.35 -34.24 -3.96
C ARG A 16 -36.87 -35.42 -4.88
N PRO A 17 -36.46 -36.59 -4.32
CA PRO A 17 -35.60 -37.60 -4.96
C PRO A 17 -36.38 -38.71 -5.68
N SER A 18 -35.71 -39.49 -6.56
CA SER A 18 -35.92 -40.94 -6.77
C SER A 18 -34.94 -41.49 -7.81
N GLY A 19 -34.29 -42.62 -7.49
CA GLY A 19 -33.80 -43.62 -8.45
C GLY A 19 -32.49 -43.30 -9.19
N ASP A 20 -31.38 -43.86 -8.71
CA ASP A 20 -30.72 -45.00 -9.37
C ASP A 20 -29.27 -45.18 -8.86
N ALA A 21 -28.98 -46.43 -8.50
CA ALA A 21 -27.70 -46.86 -7.98
C ALA A 21 -26.68 -46.98 -9.13
N GLY A 22 -25.73 -46.05 -9.17
CA GLY A 22 -24.44 -46.23 -9.84
C GLY A 22 -23.33 -45.79 -8.89
N PRO A 23 -22.23 -46.55 -8.71
CA PRO A 23 -21.08 -46.08 -7.95
C PRO A 23 -20.32 -45.04 -8.78
N SER A 24 -20.92 -43.87 -8.92
CA SER A 24 -20.26 -42.67 -9.41
C SER A 24 -19.18 -42.33 -8.40
N SER A 25 -17.93 -42.53 -8.84
CA SER A 25 -16.71 -42.11 -8.19
C SER A 25 -16.94 -40.79 -7.44
N LEU A 26 -16.88 -40.85 -6.11
CA LEU A 26 -16.89 -39.70 -5.23
C LEU A 26 -15.66 -38.85 -5.57
N ARG A 27 -15.85 -37.93 -6.52
CA ARG A 27 -14.89 -36.89 -6.81
C ARG A 27 -14.89 -36.02 -5.57
N ALA A 28 -13.89 -36.23 -4.72
CA ALA A 28 -13.67 -35.43 -3.52
C ALA A 28 -13.81 -33.96 -3.93
N VAL A 29 -14.77 -33.27 -3.32
CA VAL A 29 -14.87 -31.83 -3.39
C VAL A 29 -13.58 -31.32 -2.78
N GLN A 30 -12.64 -30.96 -3.64
CA GLN A 30 -11.36 -30.42 -3.25
C GLN A 30 -11.66 -29.03 -2.70
N THR A 31 -11.90 -28.97 -1.39
CA THR A 31 -11.97 -27.74 -0.63
C THR A 31 -10.70 -26.97 -0.94
N ALA A 32 -10.84 -25.83 -1.64
CA ALA A 32 -9.73 -25.00 -2.05
C ALA A 32 -8.85 -24.71 -0.82
N ALA A 33 -7.62 -25.21 -0.85
CA ALA A 33 -6.65 -24.93 0.19
C ALA A 33 -6.53 -23.41 0.32
N THR A 34 -6.83 -22.89 1.51
CA THR A 34 -6.64 -21.49 1.83
C THR A 34 -5.16 -21.20 1.62
N ALA A 35 -4.82 -20.40 0.61
CA ALA A 35 -3.43 -20.08 0.31
C ALA A 35 -2.80 -19.45 1.57
N THR A 36 -1.95 -20.21 2.26
CA THR A 36 -1.22 -19.76 3.44
C THR A 36 -0.13 -18.82 2.97
N GLY A 37 -0.33 -17.51 3.16
CA GLY A 37 0.68 -16.51 2.81
C GLY A 37 1.95 -16.63 3.64
N THR A 38 3.04 -16.05 3.15
CA THR A 38 4.33 -15.98 3.85
C THR A 38 4.26 -14.91 4.94
N THR A 39 4.28 -15.32 6.20
CA THR A 39 4.26 -14.39 7.33
C THR A 39 5.62 -13.70 7.50
N VAL A 40 5.62 -12.38 7.68
CA VAL A 40 6.83 -11.57 7.89
C VAL A 40 6.65 -10.65 9.10
N CYS A 41 7.51 -10.81 10.11
CA CYS A 41 7.51 -9.99 11.32
C CYS A 41 8.89 -9.38 11.58
N GLY A 42 8.93 -8.23 12.25
CA GLY A 42 10.18 -7.67 12.79
C GLY A 42 11.20 -7.40 11.69
N ASN A 43 12.47 -7.73 11.90
CA ASN A 43 13.48 -7.52 10.87
C ASN A 43 13.32 -8.50 9.70
N VAL A 44 13.24 -7.97 8.48
CA VAL A 44 13.18 -8.81 7.28
C VAL A 44 14.48 -9.61 7.11
N SER A 45 14.35 -10.93 7.01
CA SER A 45 15.48 -11.85 6.78
C SER A 45 15.64 -12.20 5.30
N VAL A 46 14.53 -12.28 4.57
CA VAL A 46 14.50 -12.55 3.13
C VAL A 46 14.34 -11.25 2.37
N LEU A 47 15.42 -10.83 1.71
CA LEU A 47 15.52 -9.52 1.02
C LEU A 47 15.01 -9.52 -0.42
N SER A 48 14.34 -10.59 -0.85
CA SER A 48 13.71 -10.68 -2.16
C SER A 48 12.31 -11.26 -2.03
N TRP A 49 11.31 -10.47 -2.42
CA TRP A 49 9.91 -10.89 -2.43
C TRP A 49 9.43 -10.98 -3.87
N SER A 50 8.79 -12.09 -4.21
CA SER A 50 8.16 -12.37 -5.51
C SER A 50 6.78 -12.99 -5.35
N ALA A 51 6.00 -13.02 -6.43
CA ALA A 51 4.66 -13.61 -6.44
C ALA A 51 4.66 -15.12 -6.11
N SER A 52 5.74 -15.85 -6.42
CA SER A 52 5.88 -17.29 -6.13
C SER A 52 5.85 -17.66 -4.65
N HIS A 53 6.14 -16.70 -3.76
CA HIS A 53 6.08 -16.90 -2.31
C HIS A 53 5.02 -15.98 -1.67
N GLY A 54 4.20 -15.31 -2.48
CA GLY A 54 3.13 -14.42 -2.00
C GLY A 54 1.81 -15.16 -1.72
N PRO A 55 0.86 -14.52 -1.02
CA PRO A 55 0.94 -13.17 -0.47
C PRO A 55 1.89 -13.08 0.75
N TYR A 56 2.50 -11.91 0.96
CA TYR A 56 3.29 -11.61 2.16
C TYR A 56 2.39 -11.02 3.22
N LEU A 57 2.28 -11.67 4.37
CA LEU A 57 1.42 -11.26 5.46
C LEU A 57 2.27 -10.57 6.53
N LEU A 58 2.13 -9.25 6.66
CA LEU A 58 2.86 -8.51 7.69
C LEU A 58 2.21 -8.75 9.05
N CYS A 59 3.02 -9.05 10.05
CA CYS A 59 2.52 -9.23 11.42
C CYS A 59 1.89 -7.94 11.95
N SER A 60 1.10 -8.05 13.01
CA SER A 60 0.38 -6.89 13.59
C SER A 60 1.29 -5.74 14.00
N SER A 61 2.55 -6.05 14.39
CA SER A 61 3.59 -5.06 14.70
C SER A 61 4.30 -4.49 13.47
N GLY A 62 4.10 -5.07 12.29
CA GLY A 62 4.79 -4.70 11.06
C GLY A 62 6.14 -5.40 10.85
N VAL A 63 6.89 -4.85 9.89
CA VAL A 63 8.22 -5.32 9.46
C VAL A 63 9.18 -4.15 9.34
N THR A 64 10.47 -4.41 9.57
CA THR A 64 11.56 -3.46 9.45
C THR A 64 12.56 -3.96 8.42
N ILE A 65 12.96 -3.08 7.50
CA ILE A 65 14.09 -3.27 6.59
C ILE A 65 15.31 -2.63 7.25
N PRO A 66 16.29 -3.41 7.74
CA PRO A 66 17.42 -2.86 8.49
C PRO A 66 18.30 -1.93 7.65
N SER A 67 19.05 -1.06 8.33
CA SER A 67 20.03 -0.19 7.67
C SER A 67 21.08 -1.01 6.91
N GLY A 68 21.50 -0.49 5.75
CA GLY A 68 22.43 -1.17 4.85
C GLY A 68 21.86 -2.42 4.14
N LYS A 69 20.57 -2.72 4.30
CA LYS A 69 19.89 -3.80 3.57
C LYS A 69 18.92 -3.23 2.54
N THR A 70 18.77 -3.95 1.43
CA THR A 70 17.81 -3.63 0.37
C THR A 70 16.81 -4.76 0.27
N LEU A 71 15.54 -4.49 0.58
CA LEU A 71 14.44 -5.39 0.22
C LEU A 71 14.00 -5.06 -1.20
N THR A 72 14.04 -6.05 -2.09
CA THR A 72 13.55 -5.94 -3.47
C THR A 72 12.26 -6.73 -3.66
N ILE A 73 11.19 -6.07 -4.08
CA ILE A 73 9.93 -6.72 -4.46
C ILE A 73 9.87 -6.83 -6.00
N SER A 74 9.87 -8.05 -6.50
CA SER A 74 9.97 -8.35 -7.93
C SER A 74 8.61 -8.72 -8.54
N GLY A 75 8.21 -7.97 -9.57
CA GLY A 75 7.05 -8.27 -10.41
C GLY A 75 7.30 -9.33 -11.49
N ALA A 76 8.51 -9.92 -11.56
CA ALA A 76 8.91 -10.85 -12.61
C ALA A 76 7.94 -12.04 -12.82
N GLN A 77 7.25 -12.44 -11.75
CA GLN A 77 6.37 -13.61 -11.71
C GLN A 77 4.89 -13.22 -11.57
N GLY A 78 4.55 -11.95 -11.80
CA GLY A 78 3.20 -11.41 -11.67
C GLY A 78 3.04 -10.51 -10.44
N THR A 79 1.79 -10.21 -10.10
CA THR A 79 1.45 -9.28 -9.03
C THR A 79 1.87 -9.81 -7.65
N VAL A 80 2.56 -8.97 -6.88
CA VAL A 80 2.95 -9.28 -5.50
C VAL A 80 2.02 -8.59 -4.53
N HIS A 81 1.41 -9.35 -3.63
CA HIS A 81 0.55 -8.83 -2.57
C HIS A 81 1.30 -8.78 -1.23
N VAL A 82 1.26 -7.62 -0.58
CA VAL A 82 1.78 -7.37 0.77
C VAL A 82 0.60 -6.89 1.62
N ILE A 83 0.21 -7.70 2.61
CA ILE A 83 -1.05 -7.54 3.35
C ILE A 83 -0.76 -7.43 4.84
N ALA A 84 -0.98 -6.25 5.41
CA ALA A 84 -0.89 -6.02 6.84
C ALA A 84 -2.02 -6.75 7.60
N GLN A 85 -1.65 -7.54 8.61
CA GLN A 85 -2.59 -8.27 9.47
C GLN A 85 -3.00 -7.48 10.73
N GLY A 86 -2.56 -6.22 10.86
CA GLY A 86 -2.89 -5.34 11.98
C GLY A 86 -2.41 -3.92 11.71
N SER A 87 -2.32 -3.11 12.77
CA SER A 87 -2.04 -1.67 12.66
C SER A 87 -0.59 -1.31 12.31
N GLY A 88 0.34 -2.28 12.34
CA GLY A 88 1.75 -2.08 11.98
C GLY A 88 1.95 -1.71 10.51
N GLY A 89 3.20 -1.43 10.13
CA GLY A 89 3.54 -1.03 8.77
C GLY A 89 4.90 -1.57 8.32
N ILE A 90 5.47 -0.92 7.30
CA ILE A 90 6.82 -1.20 6.83
C ILE A 90 7.72 -0.05 7.28
N THR A 91 8.65 -0.33 8.18
CA THR A 91 9.70 0.62 8.58
C THR A 91 10.94 0.40 7.72
N VAL A 92 11.37 1.43 7.01
CA VAL A 92 12.52 1.40 6.11
C VAL A 92 13.69 2.14 6.77
N LEU A 93 14.70 1.41 7.24
CA LEU A 93 15.99 1.95 7.70
C LEU A 93 17.09 1.83 6.63
N GLY A 94 16.91 0.90 5.67
CA GLY A 94 17.74 0.71 4.49
C GLY A 94 17.00 1.11 3.22
N THR A 95 16.82 0.18 2.28
CA THR A 95 16.17 0.44 1.00
C THR A 95 14.98 -0.48 0.76
N LEU A 96 13.84 0.08 0.39
CA LEU A 96 12.72 -0.63 -0.20
C LEU A 96 12.67 -0.31 -1.70
N ALA A 97 12.82 -1.33 -2.54
CA ALA A 97 12.81 -1.15 -3.99
C ALA A 97 11.87 -2.15 -4.68
N THR A 98 11.27 -1.75 -5.79
CA THR A 98 10.63 -2.69 -6.73
C THR A 98 11.53 -2.98 -7.91
N SER A 99 11.37 -4.15 -8.52
CA SER A 99 12.06 -4.51 -9.77
C SER A 99 11.15 -5.30 -10.70
N GLN A 100 11.35 -5.16 -12.01
CA GLN A 100 10.60 -5.90 -13.04
C GLN A 100 9.08 -5.79 -12.87
N THR A 101 8.59 -4.64 -12.42
CA THR A 101 7.16 -4.35 -12.29
C THR A 101 6.62 -3.69 -13.55
N SER A 102 5.32 -3.85 -13.79
CA SER A 102 4.63 -3.30 -14.96
C SER A 102 3.15 -3.09 -14.66
N SER A 103 2.39 -2.56 -15.61
CA SER A 103 0.93 -2.41 -15.47
C SER A 103 0.20 -3.74 -15.26
N SER A 104 0.75 -4.87 -15.72
CA SER A 104 0.21 -6.22 -15.53
C SER A 104 0.86 -7.00 -14.38
N ALA A 105 1.96 -6.51 -13.82
CA ALA A 105 2.68 -7.13 -12.71
C ALA A 105 3.01 -6.07 -11.64
N LYS A 106 2.01 -5.78 -10.81
CA LYS A 106 2.05 -4.70 -9.83
C LYS A 106 2.55 -5.18 -8.46
N VAL A 107 2.90 -4.24 -7.59
CA VAL A 107 3.03 -4.51 -6.15
C VAL A 107 1.88 -3.87 -5.40
N VAL A 108 1.09 -4.66 -4.69
CA VAL A 108 -0.10 -4.20 -3.96
C VAL A 108 0.18 -4.26 -2.46
N PHE A 109 0.27 -3.09 -1.83
CA PHE A 109 0.35 -2.92 -0.37
C PHE A 109 -1.04 -2.57 0.17
N THR A 110 -1.56 -3.39 1.08
CA THR A 110 -2.88 -3.16 1.69
C THR A 110 -2.96 -3.83 3.06
N SER A 111 -4.14 -3.81 3.66
CA SER A 111 -4.47 -4.46 4.92
C SER A 111 -5.54 -5.53 4.74
N ALA A 112 -5.58 -6.50 5.66
CA ALA A 112 -6.64 -7.50 5.71
C ALA A 112 -8.01 -6.87 6.03
N ASN A 113 -8.02 -5.75 6.76
CA ASN A 113 -9.19 -4.89 6.94
C ASN A 113 -9.17 -3.77 5.89
N ALA A 114 -10.22 -3.64 5.08
CA ALA A 114 -10.32 -2.65 4.00
C ALA A 114 -10.69 -1.23 4.47
N SER A 115 -10.72 -0.95 5.78
CA SER A 115 -10.96 0.40 6.29
C SER A 115 -9.73 1.29 6.11
N PRO A 116 -9.91 2.57 5.70
CA PRO A 116 -8.83 3.56 5.74
C PRO A 116 -8.16 3.62 7.12
N GLY A 117 -6.83 3.66 7.16
CA GLY A 117 -6.09 3.67 8.42
C GLY A 117 -5.94 2.32 9.12
N ALA A 118 -6.32 1.22 8.48
CA ALA A 118 -6.21 -0.12 9.06
C ALA A 118 -4.76 -0.57 9.30
N TRP A 119 -3.77 0.09 8.68
CA TRP A 119 -2.35 -0.17 8.88
C TRP A 119 -1.51 1.11 8.74
N ALA A 120 -0.30 1.14 9.29
CA ALA A 120 0.47 2.39 9.37
C ALA A 120 0.99 2.92 8.02
N GLY A 121 1.15 2.06 7.02
CA GLY A 121 1.77 2.40 5.75
C GLY A 121 3.26 2.09 5.67
N ILE A 122 3.97 2.82 4.81
CA ILE A 122 5.42 2.69 4.61
C ILE A 122 6.10 3.93 5.18
N ALA A 123 6.96 3.75 6.18
CA ALA A 123 7.66 4.84 6.85
C ALA A 123 9.16 4.70 6.72
N THR A 124 9.86 5.78 6.37
CA THR A 124 11.32 5.83 6.48
C THR A 124 11.73 6.32 7.86
N SER A 125 12.84 5.79 8.36
CA SER A 125 13.51 6.32 9.55
C SER A 125 15.02 6.12 9.43
N GLY A 126 15.79 6.88 10.22
CA GLY A 126 17.25 6.87 10.14
C GLY A 126 17.80 7.88 9.12
N THR A 127 19.08 7.71 8.74
CA THR A 127 19.85 8.72 8.00
C THR A 127 20.02 8.44 6.51
N SER A 128 19.70 7.23 6.04
CA SER A 128 19.99 6.81 4.66
C SER A 128 18.91 5.91 4.07
N ALA A 129 17.66 6.10 4.52
CA ALA A 129 16.53 5.31 4.08
C ALA A 129 16.04 5.74 2.69
N VAL A 130 15.77 4.77 1.82
CA VAL A 130 15.33 5.00 0.43
C VAL A 130 14.09 4.17 0.12
N ILE A 131 13.08 4.82 -0.47
CA ILE A 131 11.90 4.16 -1.04
C ILE A 131 11.92 4.40 -2.55
N SER A 132 11.96 3.34 -3.35
CA SER A 132 11.90 3.39 -4.82
C SER A 132 10.87 2.38 -5.33
N LEU A 133 9.64 2.85 -5.56
CA LEU A 133 8.53 2.01 -5.98
C LEU A 133 8.12 2.34 -7.41
N SER A 134 7.83 1.31 -8.20
CA SER A 134 7.34 1.38 -9.56
C SER A 134 6.16 0.43 -9.78
N TYR A 135 5.12 0.88 -10.47
CA TYR A 135 3.90 0.10 -10.75
C TYR A 135 3.31 -0.55 -9.49
N GLY A 136 2.89 0.29 -8.55
CA GLY A 136 2.40 -0.14 -7.25
C GLY A 136 1.00 0.39 -6.93
N THR A 137 0.37 -0.22 -5.93
CA THR A 137 -0.82 0.32 -5.27
C THR A 137 -0.61 0.29 -3.77
N ILE A 138 -0.90 1.40 -3.08
CA ILE A 138 -0.88 1.47 -1.62
C ILE A 138 -2.27 1.92 -1.17
N SER A 139 -2.97 1.09 -0.40
CA SER A 139 -4.32 1.41 0.04
C SER A 139 -4.57 1.16 1.52
N ASN A 140 -5.58 1.84 2.06
CA ASN A 140 -6.11 1.64 3.43
C ASN A 140 -5.10 1.94 4.55
N ALA A 141 -4.04 2.69 4.24
CA ALA A 141 -3.02 3.07 5.21
C ALA A 141 -3.43 4.31 6.02
N VAL A 142 -2.77 4.57 7.16
CA VAL A 142 -2.85 5.86 7.85
C VAL A 142 -2.22 6.92 6.95
N MET A 143 -0.96 6.73 6.58
CA MET A 143 -0.25 7.46 5.54
C MET A 143 0.33 6.44 4.58
N ALA A 144 0.18 6.60 3.26
CA ALA A 144 0.72 5.60 2.34
C ALA A 144 2.26 5.59 2.38
N VAL A 145 2.86 6.79 2.36
CA VAL A 145 4.30 6.98 2.56
C VAL A 145 4.55 8.12 3.55
N ASN A 146 5.37 7.86 4.57
CA ASN A 146 5.84 8.85 5.54
C ASN A 146 7.37 8.83 5.60
N SER A 147 8.02 9.84 5.03
CA SER A 147 9.47 9.98 5.06
C SER A 147 9.90 11.07 6.02
N GLN A 148 10.39 10.65 7.20
CA GLN A 148 10.92 11.54 8.24
C GLN A 148 12.45 11.54 8.28
N CYS A 149 13.08 11.35 7.12
CA CYS A 149 14.51 11.43 7.02
C CYS A 149 14.95 12.83 6.55
N PHE A 150 15.85 13.44 7.33
CA PHE A 150 16.36 14.80 7.11
C PHE A 150 17.72 14.84 6.39
N SER A 151 18.26 13.67 6.03
CA SER A 151 19.54 13.57 5.32
C SER A 151 19.35 13.67 3.81
N SER A 152 20.34 14.23 3.11
CA SER A 152 20.39 14.27 1.64
C SER A 152 20.51 12.88 1.00
N SER A 153 20.90 11.85 1.76
CA SER A 153 20.92 10.47 1.28
C SER A 153 19.56 9.77 1.30
N CYS A 154 18.52 10.44 1.81
CA CYS A 154 17.17 9.90 1.83
C CYS A 154 16.36 10.39 0.63
N SER A 155 15.54 9.49 0.09
CA SER A 155 14.69 9.81 -1.05
C SER A 155 13.47 8.91 -1.10
N VAL A 156 12.39 9.48 -1.63
CA VAL A 156 11.16 8.78 -1.99
C VAL A 156 10.95 8.98 -3.49
N SER A 157 10.94 7.88 -4.23
CA SER A 157 10.67 7.86 -5.67
C SER A 157 9.50 6.91 -5.95
N LEU A 158 8.40 7.46 -6.51
CA LEU A 158 7.18 6.73 -6.81
C LEU A 158 6.86 6.88 -8.31
N ALA A 159 6.98 5.81 -9.07
CA ALA A 159 6.69 5.78 -10.51
C ALA A 159 5.46 4.92 -10.81
N HIS A 160 4.39 5.48 -11.35
CA HIS A 160 3.13 4.75 -11.60
C HIS A 160 2.59 4.05 -10.33
N VAL A 161 2.61 4.77 -9.20
CA VAL A 161 2.07 4.28 -7.93
C VAL A 161 0.71 4.93 -7.69
N ASP A 162 -0.30 4.10 -7.48
CA ASP A 162 -1.65 4.52 -7.10
C ASP A 162 -1.78 4.47 -5.58
N ILE A 163 -2.20 5.56 -4.96
CA ILE A 163 -2.48 5.67 -3.53
C ILE A 163 -3.98 5.89 -3.36
N ASP A 164 -4.61 5.08 -2.53
CA ASP A 164 -6.07 5.06 -2.41
C ASP A 164 -6.51 4.89 -0.95
N HIS A 165 -7.54 5.63 -0.54
CA HIS A 165 -8.18 5.49 0.79
C HIS A 165 -7.19 5.52 1.97
N THR A 166 -6.51 6.66 2.15
CA THR A 166 -5.68 6.88 3.36
C THR A 166 -6.47 7.63 4.42
N SER A 167 -6.25 7.36 5.72
CA SER A 167 -6.97 8.09 6.78
C SER A 167 -6.32 9.42 7.21
N SER A 168 -5.14 9.72 6.68
CA SER A 168 -4.43 10.99 6.91
C SER A 168 -3.80 11.50 5.61
N VAL A 169 -2.59 12.05 5.66
CA VAL A 169 -1.84 12.50 4.49
C VAL A 169 -1.42 11.29 3.64
N ALA A 170 -1.64 11.33 2.32
CA ALA A 170 -1.24 10.22 1.46
C ALA A 170 0.29 10.08 1.37
N VAL A 171 1.00 11.19 1.12
CA VAL A 171 2.47 11.22 1.13
C VAL A 171 2.95 12.37 2.01
N ASP A 172 3.68 12.06 3.07
CA ASP A 172 4.43 13.04 3.86
C ASP A 172 5.93 12.81 3.63
N SER A 173 6.67 13.82 3.17
CA SER A 173 8.11 13.69 2.91
C SER A 173 8.88 14.94 3.29
N THR A 174 9.79 14.81 4.26
CA THR A 174 10.81 15.83 4.57
C THR A 174 12.03 15.76 3.65
N SER A 175 12.19 14.64 2.95
CA SER A 175 13.26 14.39 1.97
C SER A 175 12.83 14.73 0.53
N THR A 176 13.75 14.56 -0.43
CA THR A 176 13.42 14.63 -1.86
C THR A 176 12.32 13.63 -2.21
N LEU A 177 11.23 14.14 -2.77
CA LEU A 177 10.09 13.38 -3.27
C LEU A 177 10.02 13.54 -4.79
N THR A 178 10.13 12.43 -5.50
CA THR A 178 9.87 12.34 -6.94
C THR A 178 8.68 11.45 -7.19
N MET A 179 7.65 11.96 -7.86
CA MET A 179 6.50 11.18 -8.31
C MET A 179 6.32 11.34 -9.82
N THR A 180 6.21 10.23 -10.54
CA THR A 180 5.98 10.22 -11.99
C THR A 180 4.87 9.26 -12.35
N GLY A 181 3.77 9.74 -12.93
CA GLY A 181 2.58 8.94 -13.17
C GLY A 181 1.87 8.54 -11.86
N GLY A 182 0.84 7.71 -12.00
CA GLY A 182 0.05 7.23 -10.86
C GLY A 182 -1.02 8.23 -10.42
N SER A 183 -1.67 7.92 -9.31
CA SER A 183 -2.78 8.70 -8.79
C SER A 183 -2.84 8.70 -7.27
N ILE A 184 -3.40 9.75 -6.69
CA ILE A 184 -3.81 9.80 -5.29
C ILE A 184 -5.31 10.02 -5.26
N SER A 185 -6.05 9.09 -4.68
CA SER A 185 -7.50 9.14 -4.57
C SER A 185 -7.92 8.97 -3.11
N TYR A 186 -8.92 9.75 -2.69
CA TYR A 186 -9.48 9.68 -1.33
C TYR A 186 -8.44 9.82 -0.19
N PRO A 187 -7.50 10.81 -0.26
CA PRO A 187 -6.60 11.06 0.86
C PRO A 187 -7.37 11.64 2.05
N GLY A 188 -6.99 11.23 3.26
CA GLY A 188 -7.61 11.67 4.51
C GLY A 188 -9.08 11.28 4.68
N THR A 189 -9.47 10.16 4.08
CA THR A 189 -10.76 9.52 4.36
C THR A 189 -10.67 8.84 5.72
N ARG A 190 -11.09 9.53 6.79
CA ARG A 190 -11.29 8.88 8.09
C ARG A 190 -12.61 8.12 8.11
N ASP A 191 -12.66 7.10 8.97
CA ASP A 191 -13.93 6.56 9.42
C ASP A 191 -14.67 7.69 10.17
N PRO A 192 -15.88 8.09 9.74
CA PRO A 192 -16.60 9.21 10.33
C PRO A 192 -16.91 9.05 11.84
N SER A 193 -16.64 7.90 12.44
CA SER A 193 -16.82 7.64 13.87
C SER A 193 -15.76 8.26 14.81
N ASP A 194 -14.64 8.80 14.30
CA ASP A 194 -13.49 9.20 15.14
C ASP A 194 -13.37 10.69 15.55
N GLY A 195 -14.31 11.53 15.09
CA GLY A 195 -14.59 12.88 15.63
C GLY A 195 -13.47 13.93 15.62
N SER A 196 -12.30 13.64 15.05
CA SER A 196 -11.14 14.53 15.05
C SER A 196 -10.63 14.72 13.62
N SER A 197 -10.59 15.97 13.16
CA SER A 197 -10.24 16.31 11.77
C SER A 197 -8.80 16.83 11.70
N PRO A 198 -7.78 15.98 11.41
CA PRO A 198 -6.47 16.49 11.03
C PRO A 198 -6.51 17.09 9.62
N PRO A 199 -5.55 17.97 9.26
CA PRO A 199 -5.43 18.47 7.90
C PRO A 199 -5.16 17.31 6.93
N ALA A 200 -6.15 16.96 6.13
CA ALA A 200 -6.10 15.88 5.17
C ALA A 200 -5.59 16.41 3.81
N SER A 201 -4.29 16.27 3.59
CA SER A 201 -3.61 16.68 2.34
C SER A 201 -3.24 15.47 1.50
N GLY A 202 -3.24 15.61 0.17
CA GLY A 202 -2.71 14.56 -0.71
C GLY A 202 -1.20 14.39 -0.49
N ILE A 203 -0.46 15.48 -0.64
CA ILE A 203 1.00 15.51 -0.45
C ILE A 203 1.35 16.61 0.55
N LEU A 204 2.10 16.26 1.58
CA LEU A 204 2.83 17.19 2.44
C LEU A 204 4.33 17.01 2.17
N ALA A 205 5.01 18.09 1.80
CA ALA A 205 6.43 18.01 1.52
C ALA A 205 7.22 19.16 2.15
N GLY A 206 8.27 18.79 2.89
CA GLY A 206 9.28 19.69 3.41
C GLY A 206 10.63 19.60 2.67
N GLY A 207 10.74 18.72 1.67
CA GLY A 207 11.93 18.60 0.81
C GLY A 207 11.72 19.14 -0.60
N SER A 208 12.66 18.83 -1.50
CA SER A 208 12.45 19.07 -2.94
C SER A 208 11.35 18.15 -3.47
N VAL A 209 10.42 18.70 -4.25
CA VAL A 209 9.29 17.96 -4.83
C VAL A 209 9.33 18.03 -6.34
N GLN A 210 9.23 16.88 -6.99
CA GLN A 210 9.09 16.75 -8.43
C GLN A 210 7.86 15.90 -8.74
N LEU A 211 6.82 16.50 -9.31
CA LEU A 211 5.60 15.81 -9.73
C LEU A 211 5.50 15.86 -11.25
N ASN A 212 5.40 14.71 -11.90
CA ASN A 212 5.20 14.60 -13.33
C ASN A 212 4.02 13.67 -13.62
N SER A 213 2.96 14.18 -14.27
CA SER A 213 1.80 13.37 -14.67
C SER A 213 1.10 12.63 -13.51
N VAL A 214 1.07 13.24 -12.32
CA VAL A 214 0.37 12.71 -11.13
C VAL A 214 -1.03 13.32 -11.06
N SER A 215 -2.06 12.49 -10.88
CA SER A 215 -3.43 12.97 -10.60
C SER A 215 -3.73 12.89 -9.10
N ILE A 216 -4.42 13.90 -8.57
CA ILE A 216 -4.90 13.91 -7.19
C ILE A 216 -6.40 14.21 -7.23
N SER A 217 -7.21 13.35 -6.62
CA SER A 217 -8.68 13.47 -6.65
C SER A 217 -9.29 13.22 -5.27
N ASN A 218 -10.48 13.79 -5.05
CA ASN A 218 -11.26 13.60 -3.82
C ASN A 218 -10.50 13.96 -2.53
N ALA A 219 -9.62 14.96 -2.59
CA ALA A 219 -8.93 15.49 -1.41
C ALA A 219 -9.83 16.48 -0.66
N PRO A 220 -10.04 16.32 0.66
CA PRO A 220 -10.99 17.13 1.43
C PRO A 220 -10.50 18.55 1.75
N SER A 221 -9.19 18.83 1.60
CA SER A 221 -8.63 20.17 1.80
C SER A 221 -7.76 20.61 0.63
N SER A 222 -6.47 20.28 0.65
CA SER A 222 -5.48 20.65 -0.37
C SER A 222 -4.89 19.41 -1.02
N ALA A 223 -4.76 19.43 -2.35
CA ALA A 223 -4.11 18.35 -3.09
C ALA A 223 -2.60 18.26 -2.76
N VAL A 224 -1.93 19.42 -2.67
CA VAL A 224 -0.51 19.52 -2.34
C VAL A 224 -0.29 20.69 -1.39
N VAL A 225 0.41 20.45 -0.29
CA VAL A 225 0.88 21.46 0.66
C VAL A 225 2.41 21.42 0.67
N LEU A 226 3.02 22.50 0.18
CA LEU A 226 4.46 22.71 0.30
C LEU A 226 4.70 23.41 1.64
N ALA A 227 5.26 22.68 2.61
CA ALA A 227 5.70 23.30 3.85
C ALA A 227 6.91 24.17 3.52
N ALA A 228 6.81 25.47 3.78
CA ALA A 228 7.96 26.35 3.67
C ALA A 228 9.05 25.81 4.61
N VAL A 229 10.16 25.37 4.04
CA VAL A 229 11.34 24.99 4.82
C VAL A 229 11.85 26.27 5.46
N ALA A 230 11.46 26.53 6.70
CA ALA A 230 12.13 27.52 7.52
C ALA A 230 13.53 26.98 7.79
N ASN A 231 14.44 27.15 6.82
CA ASN A 231 15.86 27.04 7.06
C ASN A 231 16.18 28.06 8.16
N SER A 232 16.23 27.62 9.42
CA SER A 232 16.83 28.45 10.47
C SER A 232 18.26 28.74 10.00
N PRO A 233 18.63 30.01 9.78
CA PRO A 233 20.02 30.32 9.50
C PRO A 233 20.82 29.94 10.74
N THR A 234 21.55 28.83 10.68
CA THR A 234 22.63 28.58 11.63
C THR A 234 23.66 29.67 11.41
N ALA A 235 23.57 30.72 12.22
CA ALA A 235 24.65 31.65 12.41
C ALA A 235 25.79 30.90 13.10
N SER A 236 26.82 30.53 12.34
CA SER A 236 28.11 30.15 12.90
C SER A 236 28.81 31.44 13.33
N VAL A 237 29.17 31.51 14.62
CA VAL A 237 30.00 32.56 15.23
C VAL A 237 31.43 32.47 14.72
#